data_AF-A0A2S6II11-F1
#
_entry.id   AF-A0A2S6II11-F1
#
_cell.length_a   1.000
_cell.length_b   1.000
_cell.length_c   1.000
_cell.angle_alpha   90.00
_cell.angle_beta   90.00
_cell.angle_gamma   90.00
#
_symmetry.space_group_name_H-M   'P 1'
#
loop_
_entity.id
_entity.type
_entity.pdbx_description
1 polymer ?
#
loop_
_entity_poly.entity_id
_entity_poly.type
_entity_poly.pdbx_seq_one_letter_code
_entity_poly.pdbx_strand_id
1 'polypeptide(L)'
;MLPVHVVLRDLERASLRGELTPTFIDDYASKFGERVTALYALARKNHIAVNVEEGRNDHLLNEWESTVDVDAVTRAMDKQSVEAFRQLRAARQDDRPSVLRRKPGRHAAFVPKPAPQPVAPVQRCPPGCTCDLDHRPSRR
;
A
#
# COMPACT_ATOMS: atom_id res chain seq x y z
N MET A 1 -0.43 10.94 -32.52
CA MET A 1 -0.60 10.47 -31.13
C MET A 1 0.31 11.26 -30.23
N LEU A 2 -0.27 11.90 -29.23
CA LEU A 2 0.48 12.59 -28.20
C LEU A 2 1.09 11.57 -27.23
N PRO A 3 2.21 11.88 -26.58
CA PRO A 3 2.72 11.01 -25.54
C PRO A 3 1.73 10.98 -24.36
N VAL A 4 1.56 9.78 -23.78
CA VAL A 4 0.52 9.49 -22.77
C VAL A 4 0.54 10.45 -21.58
N HIS A 5 1.74 10.88 -21.13
CA HIS A 5 1.88 11.80 -20.01
C HIS A 5 1.35 13.21 -20.30
N VAL A 6 1.35 13.65 -21.56
CA VAL A 6 0.78 14.94 -21.96
C VAL A 6 -0.74 14.86 -21.94
N VAL A 7 -1.30 13.79 -22.52
CA VAL A 7 -2.74 13.54 -22.50
C VAL A 7 -3.26 13.47 -21.06
N LEU A 8 -2.55 12.78 -20.18
CA LEU A 8 -2.87 12.74 -18.75
C LEU A 8 -2.93 14.12 -18.12
N ARG A 9 -1.88 14.92 -18.33
CA ARG A 9 -1.78 16.26 -17.74
C ARG A 9 -2.90 17.18 -18.25
N ASP A 10 -3.29 17.04 -19.50
CA ASP A 10 -4.38 17.81 -20.09
C ASP A 10 -5.75 17.38 -19.53
N LEU A 11 -5.99 16.07 -19.38
CA LEU A 11 -7.19 15.54 -18.75
C LEU A 11 -7.30 15.95 -17.27
N GLU A 12 -6.18 15.91 -16.53
CA GLU A 12 -6.13 16.38 -15.14
C GLU A 12 -6.44 17.88 -15.04
N ARG A 13 -5.86 18.70 -15.94
CA ARG A 13 -6.15 20.14 -15.99
C ARG A 13 -7.62 20.41 -16.31
N ALA A 14 -8.19 19.68 -17.25
CA ALA A 14 -9.61 19.81 -17.60
C ALA A 14 -10.52 19.37 -16.44
N SER A 15 -10.15 18.30 -15.72
CA SER A 15 -10.88 17.83 -14.53
C SER A 15 -10.84 18.85 -13.40
N LEU A 16 -9.67 19.41 -13.09
CA LEU A 16 -9.52 20.46 -12.07
C LEU A 16 -10.32 21.73 -12.38
N ARG A 17 -10.58 22.00 -13.66
CA ARG A 17 -11.43 23.12 -14.09
C ARG A 17 -12.91 22.79 -14.12
N GLY A 18 -13.29 21.53 -13.96
CA GLY A 18 -14.67 21.07 -14.16
C GLY A 18 -15.13 21.10 -15.63
N GLU A 19 -14.20 21.19 -16.57
CA GLU A 19 -14.48 21.24 -18.01
C GLU A 19 -14.38 19.85 -18.67
N LEU A 20 -13.99 18.83 -17.91
CA LEU A 20 -13.84 17.47 -18.42
C LEU A 20 -15.21 16.82 -18.63
N THR A 21 -15.85 17.12 -19.76
CA THR A 21 -17.12 16.52 -20.17
C THR A 21 -16.94 15.50 -21.32
N PRO A 22 -17.94 14.67 -21.63
CA PRO A 22 -17.92 13.78 -22.79
C PRO A 22 -17.65 14.52 -24.10
N THR A 23 -18.28 15.68 -24.27
CA THR A 23 -18.06 16.52 -25.47
C THR A 23 -16.62 17.01 -25.55
N PHE A 24 -16.00 17.38 -24.41
CA PHE A 24 -14.57 17.71 -24.39
C PHE A 24 -13.70 16.52 -24.84
N ILE A 25 -14.02 15.30 -24.41
CA ILE A 25 -13.27 14.09 -24.80
C ILE A 25 -13.42 13.80 -26.29
N ASP A 26 -14.63 13.97 -26.85
CA ASP A 26 -14.89 13.81 -28.29
C ASP A 26 -14.11 14.85 -29.12
N ASP A 27 -14.11 16.11 -28.68
CA ASP A 27 -13.36 17.20 -29.30
C ASP A 27 -11.84 16.98 -29.19
N TYR A 28 -11.37 16.47 -28.05
CA TYR A 28 -9.97 16.14 -27.85
C TYR A 28 -9.54 14.97 -28.72
N ALA A 29 -10.36 13.91 -28.79
CA ALA A 29 -10.14 12.75 -29.65
C ALA A 29 -10.06 13.14 -31.13
N SER A 30 -10.98 13.99 -31.61
CA SER A 30 -10.98 14.46 -32.99
C SER A 30 -9.78 15.34 -33.34
N LYS A 31 -9.34 16.22 -32.41
CA LYS A 31 -8.18 17.09 -32.61
C LYS A 31 -6.84 16.34 -32.66
N PHE A 32 -6.68 15.32 -31.82
CA PHE A 32 -5.40 14.62 -31.66
C PHE A 32 -5.35 13.24 -32.32
N GLY A 33 -6.47 12.77 -32.89
CA GLY A 33 -6.60 11.47 -33.53
C GLY A 33 -6.57 10.29 -32.55
N GLU A 34 -6.99 10.53 -31.31
CA GLU A 34 -7.03 9.51 -30.25
C GLU A 34 -8.39 8.81 -30.24
N ARG A 35 -8.44 7.57 -29.74
CA ARG A 35 -9.72 6.85 -29.58
C ARG A 35 -10.43 7.32 -28.31
N VAL A 36 -11.69 7.70 -28.42
CA VAL A 36 -12.55 8.10 -27.29
C VAL A 36 -12.55 7.03 -26.18
N THR A 37 -12.68 5.75 -26.55
CA THR A 37 -12.63 4.63 -25.58
C THR A 37 -11.30 4.53 -24.84
N ALA A 38 -10.19 4.88 -25.49
CA ALA A 38 -8.88 4.90 -24.85
C ALA A 38 -8.80 6.03 -23.84
N LEU A 39 -9.32 7.22 -24.15
CA LEU A 39 -9.35 8.36 -23.22
C LEU A 39 -10.20 8.06 -21.99
N TYR A 40 -11.38 7.45 -22.15
CA TYR A 40 -12.20 7.02 -21.02
C TYR A 40 -11.53 5.96 -20.15
N ALA A 41 -10.92 4.94 -20.76
CA ALA A 41 -10.18 3.92 -20.02
C ALA A 41 -9.00 4.53 -19.25
N LEU A 42 -8.37 5.55 -19.83
CA LEU A 42 -7.24 6.25 -19.23
C LEU A 42 -7.67 7.16 -18.08
N ALA A 43 -8.78 7.90 -18.23
CA ALA A 43 -9.39 8.65 -17.15
C ALA A 43 -9.78 7.73 -15.97
N ARG A 44 -10.44 6.60 -16.27
CA ARG A 44 -10.84 5.60 -15.27
C ARG A 44 -9.65 5.03 -14.51
N LYS A 45 -8.58 4.65 -15.22
CA LYS A 45 -7.37 4.07 -14.62
C LYS A 45 -6.68 5.04 -13.65
N ASN A 46 -6.79 6.34 -13.90
CA ASN A 46 -6.16 7.39 -13.09
C ASN A 46 -7.14 8.07 -12.13
N HIS A 47 -8.35 7.50 -11.94
CA HIS A 47 -9.38 8.03 -11.05
C HIS A 47 -9.80 9.49 -11.36
N ILE A 48 -9.73 9.88 -12.63
CA ILE A 48 -10.16 11.21 -13.08
C ILE A 48 -11.66 11.15 -13.34
N ALA A 49 -12.43 11.90 -12.55
CA ALA A 49 -13.87 12.03 -12.74
C ALA A 49 -14.17 12.88 -13.97
N VAL A 50 -14.84 12.28 -14.96
CA VAL A 50 -15.45 12.98 -16.10
C VAL A 50 -16.83 13.46 -15.66
N ASN A 51 -17.10 14.74 -15.86
CA ASN A 51 -18.39 15.36 -15.55
C ASN A 51 -19.50 14.80 -16.42
N VAL A 52 -20.74 14.90 -15.91
CA VAL A 52 -21.93 14.39 -16.56
C VAL A 52 -22.52 15.48 -17.45
N GLU A 53 -22.79 15.15 -18.70
CA GLU A 53 -23.65 15.94 -19.59
C GLU A 53 -25.01 15.25 -19.71
N GLU A 54 -26.10 16.02 -19.54
CA GLU A 54 -27.48 15.54 -19.65
C GLU A 54 -27.70 14.76 -20.96
N GLY A 55 -28.16 13.52 -20.85
CA GLY A 55 -28.54 12.68 -22.00
C GLY A 55 -27.41 11.88 -22.66
N ARG A 56 -26.14 12.06 -22.26
CA ARG A 56 -25.01 11.25 -22.77
C ARG A 56 -24.35 10.32 -21.74
N ASN A 57 -24.50 10.59 -20.43
CA ASN A 57 -23.76 9.87 -19.37
C ASN A 57 -24.62 9.22 -18.26
N ASP A 58 -25.95 9.22 -18.37
CA ASP A 58 -26.83 8.74 -17.29
C ASP A 58 -26.61 7.27 -16.89
N HIS A 59 -26.10 6.45 -17.81
CA HIS A 59 -25.83 5.03 -17.60
C HIS A 59 -24.42 4.75 -17.04
N LEU A 60 -23.45 5.65 -17.23
CA LEU A 60 -22.07 5.48 -16.75
C LEU A 60 -21.91 5.78 -15.25
N LEU A 61 -22.78 6.63 -14.68
CA LEU A 61 -22.84 6.89 -13.23
C LEU A 61 -23.05 5.60 -12.44
N ASN A 62 -23.98 4.75 -12.88
CA ASN A 62 -24.31 3.50 -12.20
C ASN A 62 -23.16 2.48 -12.23
N GLU A 63 -22.31 2.50 -13.26
CA GLU A 63 -21.16 1.61 -13.36
C GLU A 63 -19.93 2.13 -12.59
N TRP A 64 -19.73 3.45 -12.54
CA TRP A 64 -18.55 4.04 -11.91
C TRP A 64 -18.62 4.00 -10.38
N GLU A 65 -19.80 4.16 -9.79
CA GLU A 65 -20.02 3.94 -8.36
C GLU A 65 -19.74 2.50 -7.93
N SER A 66 -19.86 1.53 -8.83
CA SER A 66 -19.82 0.09 -8.50
C SER A 66 -18.42 -0.53 -8.31
N THR A 67 -17.33 0.21 -8.59
CA THR A 67 -15.97 -0.40 -8.54
C THR A 67 -15.35 -0.46 -7.16
N VAL A 68 -15.85 0.31 -6.20
CA VAL A 68 -15.43 0.18 -4.81
C VAL A 68 -16.39 -0.78 -4.13
N ASP A 69 -15.94 -2.01 -3.87
CA ASP A 69 -16.65 -2.94 -3.00
C ASP A 69 -16.68 -2.35 -1.59
N VAL A 70 -17.75 -1.59 -1.30
CA VAL A 70 -17.99 -0.91 -0.03
C VAL A 70 -17.95 -1.93 1.12
N ASP A 71 -18.40 -3.16 0.88
CA ASP A 71 -18.38 -4.25 1.86
C ASP A 71 -16.96 -4.78 2.12
N ALA A 72 -16.08 -4.76 1.13
CA ALA A 72 -14.66 -5.06 1.36
C ALA A 72 -13.97 -3.95 2.18
N VAL A 73 -14.29 -2.68 1.91
CA VAL A 73 -13.74 -1.54 2.65
C VAL A 73 -14.21 -1.55 4.11
N THR A 74 -15.49 -1.80 4.35
CA THR A 74 -16.04 -1.87 5.72
C THR A 74 -15.43 -3.04 6.50
N ARG A 75 -15.31 -4.22 5.90
CA ARG A 75 -14.62 -5.37 6.51
C ARG A 75 -13.16 -5.08 6.85
N ALA A 76 -12.46 -4.28 6.04
CA ALA A 76 -11.08 -3.87 6.32
C ALA A 76 -11.01 -2.87 7.48
N MET A 77 -11.91 -1.89 7.53
CA MET A 77 -12.02 -0.93 8.64
C MET A 77 -12.36 -1.61 9.97
N ASP A 78 -13.27 -2.59 9.95
CA ASP A 78 -13.65 -3.34 11.14
C ASP A 78 -12.50 -4.19 11.70
N LYS A 79 -11.68 -4.80 10.82
CA LYS A 79 -10.47 -5.51 11.27
C LYS A 79 -9.48 -4.58 11.95
N GLN A 80 -9.25 -3.40 11.37
CA GLN A 80 -8.36 -2.40 11.95
C GLN A 80 -8.87 -1.86 13.28
N SER A 81 -10.18 -1.63 13.41
CA SER A 81 -10.77 -1.16 14.67
C SER A 81 -10.63 -2.21 15.78
N VAL A 82 -10.88 -3.49 15.48
CA VAL A 82 -10.70 -4.60 16.44
C VAL A 82 -9.24 -4.72 16.88
N GLU A 83 -8.27 -4.60 15.96
CA GLU A 83 -6.85 -4.60 16.30
C GLU A 83 -6.45 -3.41 17.18
N ALA A 84 -6.95 -2.21 16.88
CA ALA A 84 -6.73 -1.02 17.71
C ALA A 84 -7.32 -1.21 19.12
N PHE A 85 -8.53 -1.75 19.24
CA PHE A 85 -9.15 -2.05 20.54
C PHE A 85 -8.37 -3.10 21.34
N ARG A 86 -7.84 -4.14 20.68
CA ARG A 86 -6.97 -5.13 21.33
C ARG A 86 -5.69 -4.48 21.85
N GLN A 87 -5.07 -3.60 21.06
CA GLN A 87 -3.89 -2.84 21.47
C GLN A 87 -4.19 -1.91 22.65
N LEU A 88 -5.34 -1.25 22.68
CA LEU A 88 -5.76 -0.40 23.81
C LEU A 88 -6.02 -1.21 25.09
N ARG A 89 -6.61 -2.41 24.98
CA ARG A 89 -6.79 -3.30 26.15
C ARG A 89 -5.48 -3.84 26.68
N ALA A 90 -4.58 -4.29 25.81
CA ALA A 90 -3.23 -4.68 26.21
C ALA A 90 -2.48 -3.49 26.85
N ALA A 91 -2.65 -2.28 26.32
CA ALA A 91 -2.09 -1.07 26.89
C ALA A 91 -2.65 -0.75 28.29
N ARG A 92 -3.90 -1.09 28.58
CA ARG A 92 -4.48 -0.91 29.92
C ARG A 92 -3.89 -1.87 30.96
N GLN A 93 -3.39 -3.03 30.57
CA GLN A 93 -2.89 -4.07 31.48
C GLN A 93 -1.45 -3.86 31.98
N ASP A 94 -0.72 -2.92 31.38
CA ASP A 94 0.73 -2.75 31.56
C ASP A 94 1.08 -1.41 32.30
N ASP A 95 0.09 -0.72 32.89
CA ASP A 95 0.17 0.53 33.70
C ASP A 95 0.94 1.74 33.13
N ARG A 96 1.54 1.63 31.95
CA ARG A 96 2.25 2.75 31.28
C ARG A 96 1.33 3.49 30.31
N PRO A 97 1.31 4.83 30.29
CA PRO A 97 0.51 5.60 29.33
C PRO A 97 0.97 5.36 27.88
N SER A 98 0.02 5.33 26.95
CA SER A 98 0.20 4.91 25.55
C SER A 98 1.27 5.70 24.78
N VAL A 99 1.46 6.98 25.11
CA VAL A 99 2.45 7.88 24.49
C VAL A 99 3.90 7.45 24.76
N LEU A 100 4.16 6.74 25.87
CA LEU A 100 5.50 6.32 26.27
C LEU A 100 5.85 4.89 25.79
N ARG A 101 4.91 4.20 25.15
CA ARG A 101 5.11 2.83 24.66
C ARG A 101 5.60 2.87 23.23
N ARG A 102 6.91 3.00 23.07
CA ARG A 102 7.55 2.92 21.75
C ARG A 102 7.22 1.56 21.12
N LYS A 103 6.64 1.58 19.92
CA LYS A 103 6.57 0.41 19.03
C LYS A 103 7.98 -0.17 18.91
N PRO A 104 8.18 -1.51 18.92
CA PRO A 104 9.47 -2.09 18.59
C PRO A 104 9.74 -1.89 17.09
N GLY A 105 10.09 -0.65 16.72
CA GLY A 105 10.69 -0.31 15.45
C GLY A 105 12.21 -0.28 15.59
N ARG A 106 12.91 -0.42 14.46
CA ARG A 106 14.36 -0.56 14.24
C ARG A 106 15.32 0.40 14.99
N HIS A 107 14.83 1.32 15.84
CA HIS A 107 15.65 2.35 16.52
C HIS A 107 15.40 2.43 18.03
N ALA A 108 15.09 1.30 18.69
CA ALA A 108 15.09 1.24 20.15
C ALA A 108 16.53 1.32 20.69
N ALA A 109 16.94 2.49 21.19
CA ALA A 109 18.27 2.75 21.77
C ALA A 109 18.57 2.02 23.09
N PHE A 110 17.66 1.15 23.55
CA PHE A 110 17.89 0.26 24.68
C PHE A 110 17.36 -1.13 24.29
N VAL A 111 18.24 -1.93 23.71
CA VAL A 111 18.04 -3.39 23.67
C VAL A 111 18.51 -3.89 25.04
N PRO A 112 17.62 -4.36 25.94
CA PRO A 112 18.08 -5.07 27.12
C PRO A 112 18.92 -6.25 26.63
N LYS A 113 20.17 -6.31 27.11
CA LYS A 113 21.13 -7.36 26.79
C LYS A 113 20.41 -8.70 26.95
N PRO A 114 20.37 -9.55 25.91
CA PRO A 114 19.69 -10.84 26.03
C PRO A 114 20.31 -11.58 27.20
N ALA A 115 19.45 -12.10 28.08
CA ALA A 115 19.88 -12.94 29.20
C ALA A 115 20.82 -14.04 28.65
N PRO A 116 21.92 -14.35 29.36
CA PRO A 116 22.82 -15.40 28.90
C PRO A 116 22.00 -16.69 28.73
N GLN A 117 21.96 -17.19 27.50
CA GLN A 117 21.35 -18.48 27.21
C GLN A 117 22.07 -19.54 28.06
N PRO A 118 21.37 -20.55 28.59
CA PRO A 118 22.03 -21.66 29.24
C PRO A 118 22.98 -22.31 28.23
N VAL A 119 24.28 -22.25 28.52
CA VAL A 119 25.32 -22.84 27.68
C VAL A 119 25.02 -24.34 27.63
N ALA A 120 24.75 -24.86 26.43
CA ALA A 120 24.58 -26.29 26.24
C ALA A 120 25.81 -27.03 26.79
N PRO A 121 25.66 -28.15 27.50
CA PRO A 121 26.81 -28.89 28.01
C PRO A 121 27.69 -29.32 26.85
N VAL A 122 28.96 -28.92 26.90
CA VAL A 122 30.00 -29.34 25.96
C VAL A 122 30.01 -30.86 25.94
N GLN A 123 29.63 -31.47 24.82
CA GLN A 123 29.77 -32.91 24.61
C GLN A 123 31.25 -33.24 24.76
N ARG A 124 31.60 -33.98 25.82
CA ARG A 124 32.94 -34.52 25.98
C ARG A 124 33.17 -35.54 24.87
N CYS A 125 34.19 -35.30 24.03
CA CYS A 125 34.65 -36.28 23.06
C CYS A 125 35.08 -37.58 23.81
N PRO A 126 34.76 -38.78 23.29
CA PRO A 126 35.17 -40.05 23.89
C PRO A 126 36.70 -40.17 23.95
N PRO A 127 37.26 -40.97 24.88
CA PRO A 127 38.70 -41.09 25.04
C PRO A 127 39.34 -41.63 23.75
N GLY A 128 40.15 -40.79 23.09
CA GLY A 128 40.86 -41.14 21.85
C GLY A 128 40.72 -40.14 20.68
N CYS A 129 39.86 -39.13 20.78
CA CYS A 129 39.67 -38.12 19.72
C CYS A 129 40.12 -36.72 20.15
N THR A 130 41.02 -36.10 19.38
CA THR A 130 41.34 -34.66 19.47
C THR A 130 40.35 -33.87 18.63
N CYS A 131 39.58 -33.00 19.28
CA CYS A 131 38.56 -32.19 18.64
C CYS A 131 39.18 -30.81 18.33
N ASP A 132 39.89 -30.70 17.20
CA ASP A 132 40.48 -29.45 16.71
C ASP A 132 39.38 -28.50 16.23
N LEU A 133 39.17 -27.44 17.02
CA LEU A 133 38.30 -26.31 16.74
C LEU A 133 39.00 -25.39 15.73
N ASP A 134 38.99 -25.71 14.44
CA ASP A 134 39.34 -24.74 13.39
C ASP A 134 38.68 -25.07 12.04
N HIS A 135 37.40 -24.70 11.91
CA HIS A 135 36.76 -24.58 10.60
C HIS A 135 37.10 -23.23 9.95
N ARG A 136 38.31 -23.10 9.38
CA ARG A 136 38.65 -22.45 8.08
C ARG A 136 40.15 -22.16 7.98
N PRO A 137 40.76 -22.35 6.80
CA PRO A 137 40.84 -21.25 5.82
C PRO A 137 40.67 -21.72 4.36
N SER A 138 39.89 -21.01 3.53
CA SER A 138 40.35 -20.06 2.49
C SER A 138 41.13 -20.66 1.30
N ARG A 139 40.45 -20.64 0.14
CA ARG A 139 40.86 -20.67 -1.29
C ARG A 139 42.30 -21.03 -1.68
N ARG A 140 42.41 -21.97 -2.64
CA ARG A 140 42.88 -21.73 -4.02
C ARG A 140 42.28 -22.76 -4.97
#